data_AF-X1IG60-F1
#
_entry.id   AF-X1IG60-F1
#
_cell.length_a   1.000
_cell.length_b   1.000
_cell.length_c   1.000
_cell.angle_alpha   90.00
_cell.angle_beta   90.00
_cell.angle_gamma   90.00
#
_symmetry.space_group_name_H-M   'P 1'
#
loop_
_entity.id
_entity.type
_entity.pdbx_description
1 polymer ?
#
loop_
_entity_poly.entity_id
_entity_poly.type
_entity_poly.pdbx_seq_one_letter_code
_entity_poly.pdbx_strand_id
1 'polypeptide(L)' 'TYSIKENNHAAFIEGRCASIIKDNQEIGFFGELHPRTIQVFELEHPIIAFEIQADLLQQGL' A
#
# COMPACT_ATOMS: atom_id res chain seq x y z
N THR A 1 -16.24 -1.69 -8.63
CA THR A 1 -16.13 -1.96 -7.18
C THR A 1 -14.72 -2.39 -6.86
N TYR A 2 -14.17 -2.00 -5.72
CA TYR A 2 -12.85 -2.47 -5.27
C TYR A 2 -12.99 -3.26 -3.95
N SER A 3 -11.97 -4.04 -3.61
CA SER A 3 -11.86 -4.78 -2.35
C SER A 3 -10.46 -4.60 -1.77
N ILE A 4 -10.34 -4.77 -0.45
CA ILE A 4 -9.06 -4.68 0.26
C ILE A 4 -8.70 -6.08 0.74
N LYS A 5 -7.43 -6.48 0.57
CA LYS A 5 -6.90 -7.76 1.07
C LYS A 5 -5.62 -7.53 1.85
N GLU A 6 -5.38 -8.34 2.87
CA GLU A 6 -4.10 -8.36 3.59
C GLU A 6 -2.94 -8.60 2.62
N ASN A 7 -1.83 -7.90 2.84
CA ASN A 7 -0.62 -8.05 2.06
C ASN A 7 0.61 -7.89 2.97
N ASN A 8 1.74 -8.48 2.57
CA ASN A 8 3.02 -8.31 3.22
C ASN A 8 4.01 -7.73 2.22
N HIS A 9 4.48 -6.51 2.48
CA HIS A 9 5.47 -5.82 1.67
C HIS A 9 6.59 -5.29 2.55
N ALA A 10 7.85 -5.49 2.13
CA ALA A 10 9.04 -5.28 2.98
C ALA A 10 9.20 -3.83 3.49
N ALA A 11 8.57 -2.86 2.82
CA ALA A 11 8.59 -1.47 3.25
C ALA A 11 7.70 -1.19 4.48
N PHE A 12 6.80 -2.11 4.85
CA PHE A 12 5.75 -1.95 5.87
C PHE A 12 5.93 -2.90 7.05
N ILE A 13 5.24 -2.60 8.16
CA ILE A 13 5.15 -3.50 9.32
C ILE A 13 4.32 -4.73 8.93
N GLU A 14 4.81 -5.92 9.30
CA GLU A 14 4.11 -7.19 9.08
C GLU A 14 2.69 -7.15 9.67
N GLY A 15 1.70 -7.59 8.88
CA GLY A 15 0.28 -7.52 9.26
C GLY A 15 -0.35 -6.12 9.24
N ARG A 16 0.39 -5.07 8.83
CA ARG A 16 -0.10 -3.69 8.73
C ARG A 16 0.05 -3.12 7.31
N CYS A 17 -0.17 -3.98 6.32
CA CYS A 17 -0.18 -3.65 4.90
C CYS A 17 -1.36 -4.34 4.21
N ALA A 18 -1.95 -3.68 3.22
CA ALA A 18 -3.08 -4.20 2.47
C ALA A 18 -3.01 -3.78 1.00
N SER A 19 -3.47 -4.68 0.13
CA SER A 19 -3.61 -4.47 -1.31
C SER A 19 -5.00 -3.97 -1.66
N ILE A 20 -5.06 -3.11 -2.67
CA ILE A 20 -6.29 -2.63 -3.31
C ILE A 20 -6.52 -3.49 -4.54
N ILE A 21 -7.61 -4.27 -4.55
CA ILE A 21 -7.95 -5.18 -5.63
C ILE A 21 -9.16 -4.64 -6.40
N LYS A 22 -9.02 -4.53 -7.71
CA LYS A 22 -10.10 -4.17 -8.64
C LYS A 22 -10.06 -5.15 -9.80
N ASP A 23 -11.22 -5.68 -10.20
CA ASP A 23 -11.34 -6.64 -11.31
C ASP A 23 -10.37 -7.84 -11.20
N ASN A 24 -10.23 -8.38 -9.98
CA ASN A 24 -9.30 -9.44 -9.59
C ASN A 24 -7.80 -9.13 -9.80
N GLN A 25 -7.44 -7.87 -10.07
CA GLN A 25 -6.07 -7.41 -10.18
C GLN A 25 -5.71 -6.50 -9.00
N GLU A 26 -4.49 -6.66 -8.46
CA GLU A 26 -3.93 -5.68 -7.53
C GLU A 26 -3.56 -4.41 -8.29
N ILE A 27 -4.12 -3.28 -7.86
CA ILE A 27 -3.90 -1.97 -8.50
C ILE A 27 -3.11 -1.01 -7.61
N GLY A 28 -2.72 -1.44 -6.41
CA GLY A 28 -2.03 -0.62 -5.43
C GLY A 28 -2.01 -1.27 -4.05
N PHE A 29 -1.33 -0.63 -3.10
CA PHE A 29 -1.25 -1.09 -1.71
C PHE A 29 -1.04 0.11 -0.77
N PHE A 30 -1.31 -0.10 0.50
CA PHE A 30 -1.06 0.87 1.55
C PHE A 30 -0.81 0.19 2.89
N GLY A 31 -0.16 0.90 3.79
CA GLY A 31 0.16 0.37 5.10
C GLY A 31 1.03 1.29 5.93
N GLU A 32 1.36 0.85 7.13
CA GLU A 32 2.29 1.56 8.03
C GLU A 32 3.73 1.17 7.72
N LEU A 33 4.55 2.17 7.39
CA LEU A 33 5.95 1.96 7.04
C LEU A 33 6.69 1.29 8.21
N HIS A 34 7.56 0.35 7.86
CA HIS A 34 8.45 -0.29 8.81
C HIS A 34 9.37 0.78 9.43
N PRO A 35 9.65 0.74 10.75
CA PRO A 35 10.53 1.72 11.40
C PRO A 35 11.90 1.87 10.74
N ARG A 36 12.44 0.76 10.19
CA ARG A 36 13.67 0.78 9.38
C ARG A 36 13.54 1.67 8.14
N THR A 37 12.42 1.60 7.41
CA THR A 37 12.17 2.44 6.23
C THR A 37 12.15 3.91 6.64
N ILE A 38 11.39 4.23 7.71
CA ILE A 38 11.31 5.58 8.28
C ILE A 38 12.71 6.13 8.61
N GLN A 39 13.56 5.33 9.26
CA GLN A 39 14.92 5.73 9.61
C GLN A 39 15.83 5.95 8.39
N VAL A 40 15.78 5.04 7.40
CA VAL A 40 16.63 5.13 6.20
C VAL A 40 16.27 6.36 5.36
N PHE A 41 15.01 6.78 5.37
CA PHE A 41 14.53 7.96 4.67
C PHE A 41 14.49 9.23 5.55
N GLU A 42 15.06 9.18 6.76
CA GLU A 42 15.13 10.32 7.71
C GLU A 42 13.76 10.96 7.99
N LEU A 43 12.74 10.11 8.10
CA LEU A 43 11.38 10.54 8.39
C LEU A 43 11.17 10.57 9.92
N GLU A 44 10.53 11.63 10.44
CA GLU A 44 10.53 11.90 11.89
C GLU A 44 9.46 11.15 12.70
N HIS A 45 8.44 10.60 12.04
CA HIS A 45 7.26 10.05 12.70
C HIS A 45 6.79 8.73 12.06
N PRO A 46 5.96 7.93 12.76
CA PRO A 46 5.24 6.81 12.13
C PRO A 46 4.42 7.30 10.93
N ILE A 47 4.58 6.65 9.78
CA ILE A 47 3.99 7.08 8.50
C ILE A 47 3.19 5.96 7.90
N ILE A 48 2.04 6.33 7.31
CA ILE A 48 1.29 5.48 6.40
C ILE A 48 1.70 5.86 4.97
N ALA A 49 2.08 4.88 4.16
CA ALA A 49 2.30 5.07 2.73
C ALA A 49 1.17 4.41 1.93
N PHE A 50 0.90 4.95 0.76
CA PHE A 50 -0.13 4.51 -0.17
C PHE A 50 0.39 4.67 -1.60
N GLU A 51 0.14 3.66 -2.43
CA GLU A 51 0.43 3.68 -3.86
C GLU A 51 -0.77 3.10 -4.63
N ILE A 52 -1.08 3.68 -5.79
CA ILE A 52 -2.08 3.15 -6.71
C ILE A 52 -1.73 3.49 -8.16
N GLN A 53 -2.03 2.57 -9.07
CA GLN A 53 -1.96 2.79 -10.51
C GLN A 53 -3.23 3.50 -10.98
N ALA A 54 -3.10 4.79 -11.31
CA ALA A 54 -4.23 5.65 -11.70
C ALA A 54 -4.98 5.14 -12.95
N ASP A 55 -4.25 4.60 -13.94
CA ASP A 55 -4.87 4.08 -15.16
C ASP A 55 -5.79 2.89 -14.87
N LEU A 56 -5.36 1.97 -14.00
CA LEU A 56 -6.17 0.83 -13.59
C LEU A 56 -7.36 1.24 -12.72
N LEU A 57 -7.23 2.32 -11.96
CA LEU A 57 -8.34 2.91 -11.22
C LEU A 57 -9.42 3.44 -12.17
N GLN A 58 -9.03 4.05 -13.29
CA GLN A 58 -9.94 4.67 -14.26
C GLN A 58 -10.55 3.69 -15.27
N GLN A 59 -9.91 2.54 -15.55
CA GLN A 59 -10.43 1.54 -16.49
C GLN A 59 -11.85 1.07 -16.11
N GLY A 60 -12.80 1.15 -17.04
CA GLY A 60 -14.21 0.75 -16.80
C GLY A 60 -15.10 1.83 -16.18
N LEU A 61 -14.64 3.10 -16.11
CA LEU A 61 -15.50 4.29 -16.05
C LEU A 61 -16.05 4.65 -17.43
#